data_AF-A0A6B3UPP0-F1
#
_entry.id   AF-A0A6B3UPP0-F1
#
_cell.length_a   1.000
_cell.length_b   1.000
_cell.length_c   1.000
_cell.angle_alpha   90.00
_cell.angle_beta   90.00
_cell.angle_gamma   90.00
#
_symmetry.space_group_name_H-M   'P 1'
#
loop_
_entity.id
_entity.type
_entity.pdbx_description
1 polymer ?
#
loop_
_entity_poly.entity_id
_entity_poly.type
_entity_poly.pdbx_seq_one_letter_code
_entity_poly.pdbx_strand_id
1 'polypeptide(L)'
;MADVGAGAGLERVVLDSRGAAYVRDHLAGVNTLCTELGRVVEGARGEVFTIAPKGAAAERLYAFESGGLLLSNLDFSRATPVAGGGSLMAVDTLVEARAERIMQCLKQHAGSVCVIDDYNPRWGDPLYKKEATAFGVGEEVYHLITGSESLDEIADTLALGDTIWHGVAAVCQPAEPVSKSDLSSPDALRRLARSVIELSCTAYDREGFVNWRRV
;
A
#
# COMPACT_ATOMS: atom_id res chain seq x y z
N MET A 1 4.80 -23.28 2.06
CA MET A 1 3.76 -22.37 2.57
C MET A 1 2.67 -22.29 1.53
N ALA A 2 1.44 -22.73 1.87
CA ALA A 2 0.31 -22.63 0.95
C ALA A 2 -0.17 -21.18 0.93
N ASP A 3 -0.09 -20.57 -0.24
CA ASP A 3 -0.58 -19.22 -0.51
C ASP A 3 -2.10 -19.29 -0.69
N VAL A 4 -2.84 -18.91 0.35
CA VAL A 4 -4.30 -18.95 0.37
C VAL A 4 -4.80 -17.59 0.83
N GLY A 5 -5.60 -16.96 -0.03
CA GLY A 5 -6.26 -15.68 0.26
C GLY A 5 -6.23 -14.72 -0.92
N ALA A 6 -6.70 -15.16 -2.09
CA ALA A 6 -7.10 -14.27 -3.15
C ALA A 6 -8.53 -14.68 -3.49
N GLY A 7 -9.48 -13.73 -3.47
CA GLY A 7 -10.89 -13.97 -3.79
C GLY A 7 -11.07 -14.77 -5.09
N ALA A 8 -12.24 -15.38 -5.29
CA ALA A 8 -12.50 -16.25 -6.44
C ALA A 8 -12.11 -15.54 -7.76
N GLY A 9 -10.95 -15.90 -8.33
CA GLY A 9 -10.45 -15.32 -9.60
C GLY A 9 -9.16 -14.51 -9.51
N LEU A 10 -8.59 -14.29 -8.32
CA LEU A 10 -7.27 -13.64 -8.16
C LEU A 10 -6.15 -14.67 -7.93
N GLU A 11 -4.92 -14.29 -8.25
CA GLU A 11 -3.70 -15.07 -7.99
C GLU A 11 -2.52 -14.17 -7.62
N ARG A 12 -1.59 -14.70 -6.84
CA ARG A 12 -0.32 -14.05 -6.54
C ARG A 12 0.66 -14.31 -7.68
N VAL A 13 1.23 -13.23 -8.22
CA VAL A 13 2.23 -13.32 -9.29
C VAL A 13 3.56 -12.71 -8.83
N VAL A 14 4.62 -13.52 -8.89
CA VAL A 14 5.99 -13.05 -8.62
C VAL A 14 6.46 -12.21 -9.79
N LEU A 15 6.99 -11.03 -9.48
CA LEU A 15 7.49 -10.08 -10.46
C LEU A 15 9.02 -10.14 -10.52
N ASP A 16 9.54 -9.90 -11.72
CA ASP A 16 10.98 -9.81 -11.96
C ASP A 16 11.57 -8.44 -11.50
N SER A 17 12.78 -8.13 -11.98
CA SER A 17 13.50 -6.90 -11.65
C SER A 17 12.74 -5.60 -11.96
N ARG A 18 11.74 -5.63 -12.86
CA ARG A 18 10.90 -4.46 -13.16
C ARG A 18 9.98 -4.11 -11.99
N GLY A 19 9.40 -5.11 -11.33
CA GLY A 19 8.62 -4.88 -10.10
C GLY A 19 9.51 -4.33 -8.98
N ALA A 20 10.74 -4.84 -8.86
CA ALA A 20 11.70 -4.33 -7.89
C ALA A 20 12.14 -2.89 -8.18
N ALA A 21 12.28 -2.52 -9.46
CA ALA A 21 12.55 -1.14 -9.86
C ALA A 21 11.38 -0.23 -9.46
N TYR A 22 10.15 -0.64 -9.77
CA TYR A 22 8.95 0.10 -9.40
C TYR A 22 8.88 0.39 -7.89
N VAL A 23 9.10 -0.63 -7.04
CA VAL A 23 9.11 -0.44 -5.57
C VAL A 23 10.18 0.58 -5.14
N ARG A 24 11.39 0.53 -5.71
CA ARG A 24 12.45 1.48 -5.35
C ARG A 24 12.10 2.91 -5.76
N ASP A 25 11.61 3.07 -6.98
CA ASP A 25 11.24 4.38 -7.52
C ASP A 25 10.08 4.99 -6.70
N HIS A 26 9.10 4.17 -6.31
CA HIS A 26 7.95 4.61 -5.50
C HIS A 26 8.32 5.07 -4.08
N LEU A 27 9.43 4.55 -3.53
CA LEU A 27 9.91 4.89 -2.20
C LEU A 27 10.92 6.07 -2.20
N ALA A 28 11.40 6.47 -3.37
CA ALA A 28 12.52 7.40 -3.49
C ALA A 28 12.15 8.82 -3.04
N GLY A 29 12.70 9.24 -1.90
CA GLY A 29 12.71 10.65 -1.47
C GLY A 29 11.35 11.25 -1.12
N VAL A 30 10.34 10.43 -0.81
CA VAL A 30 8.97 10.90 -0.57
C VAL A 30 8.82 11.48 0.84
N ASN A 31 9.10 10.68 1.87
CA ASN A 31 8.96 11.07 3.29
C ASN A 31 9.87 10.21 4.18
N THR A 32 9.81 10.41 5.49
CA THR A 32 10.62 9.68 6.49
C THR A 32 10.46 8.16 6.38
N LEU A 33 9.23 7.66 6.31
CA LEU A 33 8.93 6.23 6.21
C LEU A 33 9.50 5.65 4.90
N CYS A 34 9.13 6.24 3.76
CA CYS A 34 9.51 5.77 2.43
C CYS A 34 11.02 5.78 2.22
N THR A 35 11.71 6.82 2.69
CA THR A 35 13.18 6.90 2.62
C THR A 35 13.85 5.75 3.37
N GLU A 36 13.34 5.39 4.55
CA GLU A 36 13.92 4.31 5.34
C GLU A 36 13.56 2.93 4.79
N LEU A 37 12.33 2.74 4.29
CA LEU A 37 11.92 1.53 3.59
C LEU A 37 12.76 1.30 2.33
N GLY A 38 13.06 2.36 1.56
CA GLY A 38 13.92 2.28 0.38
C GLY A 38 15.30 1.72 0.71
N ARG A 39 15.94 2.21 1.78
CA ARG A 39 17.22 1.67 2.28
C ARG A 39 17.14 0.20 2.66
N VAL A 40 16.03 -0.23 3.24
CA VAL A 40 15.81 -1.65 3.58
C VAL A 40 15.71 -2.49 2.31
N VAL A 41 14.90 -2.06 1.33
CA VAL A 41 14.71 -2.78 0.05
C VAL A 41 16.03 -2.91 -0.70
N GLU A 42 16.91 -1.91 -0.63
CA GLU A 42 18.26 -1.95 -1.21
C GLU A 42 19.22 -2.88 -0.45
N GLY A 43 19.12 -2.89 0.88
CA GLY A 43 20.06 -3.60 1.76
C GLY A 43 19.68 -5.05 2.09
N ALA A 44 18.43 -5.46 1.84
CA ALA A 44 17.91 -6.77 2.20
C ALA A 44 17.38 -7.54 0.99
N ARG A 45 17.50 -8.87 1.03
CA ARG A 45 16.84 -9.73 0.06
C ARG A 45 15.33 -9.71 0.29
N GLY A 46 14.58 -9.73 -0.81
CA GLY A 46 13.15 -9.89 -0.76
C GLY A 46 12.58 -10.34 -2.09
N GLU A 47 11.33 -10.74 -2.05
CA GLU A 47 10.55 -11.21 -3.18
C GLU A 47 9.50 -10.16 -3.52
N VAL A 48 9.45 -9.77 -4.81
CA VAL A 48 8.49 -8.79 -5.31
C VAL A 48 7.34 -9.52 -5.97
N PHE A 49 6.11 -9.13 -5.66
CA PHE A 49 4.91 -9.77 -6.20
C PHE A 49 3.71 -8.83 -6.20
N THR A 50 2.70 -9.16 -7.00
CA THR A 50 1.38 -8.52 -7.01
C THR A 50 0.28 -9.57 -6.82
N ILE A 51 -0.94 -9.10 -6.58
CA ILE A 51 -2.16 -9.92 -6.68
C ILE A 51 -2.91 -9.41 -7.91
N ALA A 52 -3.26 -10.32 -8.81
CA ALA A 52 -3.86 -9.99 -10.10
C ALA A 52 -4.96 -10.98 -10.49
N PRO A 53 -5.88 -10.63 -11.42
CA PRO A 53 -6.80 -11.60 -12.00
C PRO A 53 -6.07 -12.78 -12.64
N LYS A 54 -6.63 -13.98 -12.50
CA LYS A 54 -6.08 -15.19 -13.08
C LYS A 54 -5.94 -15.06 -14.59
N GLY A 55 -4.74 -15.36 -15.09
CA GLY A 55 -4.45 -15.26 -16.52
C GLY A 55 -4.37 -13.83 -17.04
N ALA A 56 -4.17 -12.84 -16.17
CA ALA A 56 -3.82 -11.48 -16.58
C ALA A 56 -2.61 -11.52 -17.53
N ALA A 57 -2.69 -10.79 -18.64
CA ALA A 57 -1.60 -10.75 -19.62
C ALA A 57 -0.32 -10.20 -18.98
N ALA A 58 0.82 -10.82 -19.27
CA ALA A 58 2.10 -10.47 -18.67
C ALA A 58 2.43 -8.98 -18.79
N GLU A 59 2.07 -8.35 -19.90
CA GLU A 59 2.29 -6.92 -20.15
C GLU A 59 1.54 -6.01 -19.16
N ARG A 60 0.33 -6.42 -18.75
CA ARG A 60 -0.51 -5.66 -17.83
C ARG A 60 -0.10 -5.77 -16.37
N LEU A 61 0.59 -6.86 -16.01
CA LEU A 61 1.17 -7.03 -14.68
C LEU A 61 2.22 -5.98 -14.34
N TYR A 62 2.75 -5.27 -15.33
CA TYR A 62 3.74 -4.22 -15.18
C TYR A 62 3.23 -2.83 -15.59
N ALA A 63 1.95 -2.72 -15.96
CA ALA A 63 1.35 -1.49 -16.49
C ALA A 63 0.97 -0.49 -15.37
N PHE A 64 1.77 -0.40 -14.31
CA PHE A 64 1.46 0.34 -13.08
C PHE A 64 1.20 1.84 -13.29
N GLU A 65 1.66 2.39 -14.41
CA GLU A 65 1.47 3.79 -14.80
C GLU A 65 0.22 4.01 -15.66
N SER A 66 -0.19 3.01 -16.44
CA SER A 66 -1.19 3.16 -17.49
C SER A 66 -2.50 2.43 -17.23
N GLY A 67 -2.56 1.53 -16.24
CA GLY A 67 -3.75 0.73 -15.97
C GLY A 67 -3.97 -0.42 -16.95
N GLY A 68 -5.10 -1.07 -16.77
CA GLY A 68 -5.62 -2.17 -17.59
C GLY A 68 -5.44 -3.56 -16.98
N LEU A 69 -5.05 -3.65 -15.71
CA LEU A 69 -4.96 -4.90 -14.97
C LEU A 69 -6.34 -5.58 -14.83
N LEU A 70 -7.37 -4.80 -14.52
CA LEU A 70 -8.77 -5.19 -14.45
C LEU A 70 -9.45 -4.83 -15.77
N LEU A 71 -9.96 -5.85 -16.45
CA LEU A 71 -10.63 -5.68 -17.74
C LEU A 71 -11.86 -4.77 -17.69
N SER A 72 -12.51 -4.70 -16.53
CA SER A 72 -13.68 -3.86 -16.31
C SER A 72 -13.35 -2.37 -16.42
N ASN A 73 -12.09 -1.97 -16.15
CA ASN A 73 -11.61 -0.60 -16.34
C ASN A 73 -11.33 -0.25 -17.81
N LEU A 74 -11.37 -1.22 -18.73
CA LEU A 74 -11.28 -1.00 -20.17
C LEU A 74 -12.65 -0.91 -20.86
N ASP A 75 -13.73 -1.17 -20.12
CA ASP A 75 -15.10 -1.12 -20.63
C ASP A 75 -15.68 0.30 -20.56
N PHE A 76 -15.39 1.09 -21.58
CA PHE A 76 -15.90 2.46 -21.71
C PHE A 76 -17.43 2.56 -21.86
N SER A 77 -18.15 1.44 -22.00
CA SER A 77 -19.63 1.49 -21.98
C SER A 77 -20.19 1.91 -20.61
N ARG A 78 -19.37 1.78 -19.55
CA ARG A 78 -19.67 2.24 -18.18
C ARG A 78 -19.48 3.75 -17.98
N ALA A 79 -18.86 4.44 -18.94
CA ALA A 79 -18.50 5.83 -18.80
C ALA A 79 -19.74 6.73 -18.96
N THR A 80 -19.91 7.68 -18.02
CA THR A 80 -20.98 8.67 -18.03
C THR A 80 -20.49 9.96 -18.69
N PRO A 81 -21.11 10.42 -19.78
CA PRO A 81 -20.75 11.68 -20.41
C PRO A 81 -20.93 12.87 -19.45
N VAL A 82 -20.00 13.83 -19.49
CA VAL A 82 -20.08 15.08 -18.74
C VAL A 82 -20.19 16.28 -19.69
N ALA A 83 -20.91 17.30 -19.23
CA ALA A 83 -21.03 18.56 -19.96
C ALA A 83 -19.63 19.16 -20.22
N GLY A 84 -19.31 19.46 -21.48
CA GLY A 84 -17.99 19.94 -21.88
C GLY A 84 -17.14 18.95 -22.67
N GLY A 85 -17.66 17.75 -22.98
CA GLY A 85 -17.06 16.86 -23.99
C GLY A 85 -16.12 15.78 -23.44
N GLY A 86 -16.32 15.34 -22.19
CA GLY A 86 -15.61 14.21 -21.59
C GLY A 86 -16.55 13.14 -21.05
N SER A 87 -15.97 12.12 -20.42
CA SER A 87 -16.71 11.10 -19.68
C SER A 87 -16.03 10.80 -18.35
N LEU A 88 -16.83 10.50 -17.33
CA LEU A 88 -16.38 10.00 -16.04
C LEU A 88 -16.68 8.50 -15.93
N MET A 89 -15.78 7.74 -15.34
CA MET A 89 -15.95 6.31 -15.11
C MET A 89 -15.39 5.98 -13.73
N ALA A 90 -16.14 5.19 -12.96
CA ALA A 90 -15.61 4.64 -11.72
C ALA A 90 -14.51 3.64 -12.05
N VAL A 91 -13.37 3.76 -11.36
CA VAL A 91 -12.23 2.84 -11.50
C VAL A 91 -12.41 1.75 -10.46
N ASP A 92 -12.48 0.49 -10.90
CA ASP A 92 -12.41 -0.65 -10.02
C ASP A 92 -10.96 -0.80 -9.53
N THR A 93 -10.78 -1.17 -8.26
CA THR A 93 -9.44 -1.28 -7.64
C THR A 93 -9.29 -2.59 -6.90
N LEU A 94 -8.03 -2.97 -6.63
CA LEU A 94 -7.69 -4.11 -5.78
C LEU A 94 -7.43 -3.71 -4.32
N VAL A 95 -8.07 -2.64 -3.83
CA VAL A 95 -7.89 -2.16 -2.44
C VAL A 95 -8.30 -3.21 -1.41
N GLU A 96 -9.40 -3.94 -1.66
CA GLU A 96 -9.86 -5.02 -0.79
C GLU A 96 -8.82 -6.16 -0.73
N ALA A 97 -8.31 -6.59 -1.88
CA ALA A 97 -7.25 -7.62 -1.93
C ALA A 97 -5.96 -7.16 -1.23
N ARG A 98 -5.63 -5.86 -1.29
CA ARG A 98 -4.51 -5.27 -0.55
C ARG A 98 -4.75 -5.31 0.96
N ALA A 99 -5.95 -4.92 1.40
CA ALA A 99 -6.34 -4.94 2.79
C ALA A 99 -6.36 -6.38 3.36
N GLU A 100 -6.86 -7.35 2.59
CA GLU A 100 -6.84 -8.78 2.93
C GLU A 100 -5.41 -9.27 3.14
N ARG A 101 -4.50 -8.88 2.25
CA ARG A 101 -3.08 -9.25 2.35
C ARG A 101 -2.42 -8.68 3.60
N ILE A 102 -2.66 -7.41 3.90
CA ILE A 102 -2.16 -6.75 5.12
C ILE A 102 -2.71 -7.47 6.35
N MET A 103 -4.02 -7.69 6.42
CA MET A 103 -4.67 -8.41 7.53
C MET A 103 -4.10 -9.82 7.70
N GLN A 104 -3.86 -10.55 6.61
CA GLN A 104 -3.24 -11.87 6.65
C GLN A 104 -1.82 -11.79 7.23
N CYS A 105 -1.02 -10.82 6.81
CA CYS A 105 0.33 -10.59 7.31
C CYS A 105 0.31 -10.29 8.83
N LEU A 106 -0.57 -9.39 9.26
CA LEU A 106 -0.75 -9.05 10.69
C LEU A 106 -1.14 -10.27 11.54
N LYS A 107 -2.01 -11.15 11.01
CA LYS A 107 -2.40 -12.40 11.69
C LYS A 107 -1.27 -13.44 11.73
N GLN A 108 -0.46 -13.52 10.68
CA GLN A 108 0.66 -14.47 10.59
C GLN A 108 1.82 -14.09 11.51
N HIS A 109 2.00 -12.79 11.75
CA HIS A 109 3.11 -12.25 12.53
C HIS A 109 2.57 -11.58 13.80
N ALA A 110 2.37 -12.37 14.87
CA ALA A 110 1.87 -11.86 16.14
C ALA A 110 2.74 -10.69 16.66
N GLY A 111 2.07 -9.61 17.08
CA GLY A 111 2.73 -8.38 17.53
C GLY A 111 3.23 -7.46 16.41
N SER A 112 3.03 -7.82 15.13
CA SER A 112 3.27 -6.90 14.02
C SER A 112 2.23 -5.80 13.96
N VAL A 113 2.62 -4.70 13.34
CA VAL A 113 1.79 -3.52 13.07
C VAL A 113 1.95 -3.11 11.62
N CYS A 114 0.96 -2.44 11.04
CA CYS A 114 1.04 -1.85 9.72
C CYS A 114 1.06 -0.32 9.85
N VAL A 115 2.04 0.32 9.22
CA VAL A 115 2.06 1.78 9.05
C VAL A 115 1.64 2.11 7.63
N ILE A 116 0.60 2.92 7.49
CA ILE A 116 0.12 3.42 6.21
C ILE A 116 0.50 4.89 6.12
N ASP A 117 1.12 5.27 5.01
CA ASP A 117 1.45 6.64 4.67
C ASP A 117 0.21 7.40 4.19
N ASP A 118 -0.08 8.55 4.81
CA ASP A 118 -1.13 9.47 4.37
C ASP A 118 -0.46 10.74 3.83
N TYR A 119 -0.14 10.68 2.53
CA TYR A 119 0.76 11.64 1.89
C TYR A 119 0.20 13.06 1.74
N ASN A 120 -1.13 13.19 1.61
CA ASN A 120 -1.77 14.48 1.31
C ASN A 120 -1.84 15.45 2.49
N PRO A 121 -2.36 15.05 3.67
CA PRO A 121 -2.55 15.98 4.77
C PRO A 121 -1.22 16.31 5.46
N ARG A 122 -1.23 17.44 6.16
CA ARG A 122 -0.13 17.84 7.04
C ARG A 122 -0.53 17.72 8.50
N TRP A 123 0.36 17.15 9.29
CA TRP A 123 0.11 17.04 10.72
C TRP A 123 0.01 18.42 11.37
N GLY A 124 -1.11 18.66 12.05
CA GLY A 124 -1.41 19.97 12.66
C GLY A 124 -2.23 20.91 11.80
N ASP A 125 -2.58 20.54 10.56
CA ASP A 125 -3.56 21.29 9.76
C ASP A 125 -4.92 21.30 10.51
N PRO A 126 -5.51 22.47 10.79
CA PRO A 126 -6.83 22.56 11.45
C PRO A 126 -7.96 21.86 10.69
N LEU A 127 -7.83 21.69 9.38
CA LEU A 127 -8.82 21.01 8.53
C LEU A 127 -8.65 19.50 8.53
N TYR A 128 -7.49 18.99 8.95
CA TYR A 128 -7.26 17.56 9.05
C TYR A 128 -8.00 16.99 10.25
N LYS A 129 -9.04 16.19 9.96
CA LYS A 129 -9.77 15.45 10.98
C LYS A 129 -8.92 14.25 11.38
N LYS A 130 -8.36 14.30 12.58
CA LYS A 130 -7.52 13.22 13.10
C LYS A 130 -8.34 11.97 13.32
N GLU A 131 -8.08 10.96 12.50
CA GLU A 131 -8.66 9.63 12.66
C GLU A 131 -8.09 8.92 13.90
N ALA A 132 -8.81 7.91 14.40
CA ALA A 132 -8.40 7.13 15.56
C ALA A 132 -7.06 6.40 15.34
N THR A 133 -6.71 6.08 14.10
CA THR A 133 -5.46 5.41 13.72
C THR A 133 -4.32 6.40 13.41
N ALA A 134 -4.63 7.69 13.24
CA ALA A 134 -3.67 8.68 12.78
C ALA A 134 -2.65 9.10 13.85
N PHE A 135 -1.42 9.35 13.41
CA PHE A 135 -0.32 9.96 14.16
C PHE A 135 0.55 10.80 13.21
N GLY A 136 1.40 11.66 13.75
CA GLY A 136 2.27 12.52 12.94
C GLY A 136 3.72 12.49 13.36
N VAL A 137 4.59 12.74 12.38
CA VAL A 137 6.04 12.87 12.53
C VAL A 137 6.48 14.14 11.81
N GLY A 138 6.77 15.19 12.56
CA GLY A 138 6.92 16.52 11.96
C GLY A 138 5.62 17.00 11.31
N GLU A 139 5.64 17.28 10.01
CA GLU A 139 4.45 17.62 9.21
C GLU A 139 3.83 16.40 8.52
N GLU A 140 4.46 15.22 8.58
CA GLU A 140 4.02 14.00 7.90
C GLU A 140 2.89 13.31 8.70
N VAL A 141 1.95 12.70 8.00
CA VAL A 141 0.80 12.00 8.59
C VAL A 141 0.85 10.51 8.26
N TYR A 142 0.60 9.69 9.26
CA TYR A 142 0.64 8.24 9.16
C TYR A 142 -0.54 7.63 9.91
N HIS A 143 -0.88 6.40 9.56
CA HIS A 143 -1.84 5.59 10.30
C HIS A 143 -1.17 4.34 10.86
N LEU A 144 -1.45 4.05 12.13
CA LEU A 144 -1.04 2.81 12.78
C LEU A 144 -2.22 1.84 12.83
N ILE A 145 -2.05 0.71 12.16
CA ILE A 145 -3.00 -0.41 12.11
C ILE A 145 -2.38 -1.59 12.85
N THR A 146 -3.19 -2.33 13.61
CA THR A 146 -2.78 -3.52 14.34
C THR A 146 -3.65 -4.72 13.94
N GLY A 147 -3.52 -5.84 14.64
CA GLY A 147 -4.37 -7.01 14.42
C GLY A 147 -5.82 -6.85 14.93
N SER A 148 -6.18 -5.73 15.55
CA SER A 148 -7.55 -5.50 16.07
C SER A 148 -8.50 -4.88 15.05
N GLU A 149 -7.96 -4.19 14.04
CA GLU A 149 -8.72 -3.52 12.99
C GLU A 149 -9.37 -4.55 12.05
N SER A 150 -10.58 -4.24 11.61
CA SER A 150 -11.34 -5.00 10.63
C SER A 150 -10.80 -4.80 9.21
N LEU A 151 -11.21 -5.68 8.29
CA LEU A 151 -10.84 -5.57 6.88
C LEU A 151 -11.27 -4.23 6.27
N ASP A 152 -12.50 -3.80 6.58
CA ASP A 152 -13.07 -2.55 6.07
C ASP A 152 -12.29 -1.33 6.61
N GLU A 153 -11.93 -1.32 7.89
CA GLU A 153 -11.11 -0.23 8.47
C GLU A 153 -9.72 -0.13 7.83
N ILE A 154 -9.11 -1.27 7.47
CA ILE A 154 -7.84 -1.30 6.74
C ILE A 154 -8.03 -0.74 5.32
N ALA A 155 -9.07 -1.18 4.62
CA ALA A 155 -9.38 -0.72 3.26
C ALA A 155 -9.68 0.78 3.22
N ASP A 156 -10.47 1.28 4.16
CA ASP A 156 -10.78 2.70 4.32
C ASP A 156 -9.51 3.52 4.59
N THR A 157 -8.64 3.04 5.48
CA THR A 157 -7.37 3.72 5.78
C THR A 157 -6.44 3.73 4.56
N LEU A 158 -6.37 2.64 3.81
CA LEU A 158 -5.63 2.61 2.53
C LEU A 158 -6.19 3.64 1.56
N ALA A 159 -7.52 3.75 1.44
CA ALA A 159 -8.17 4.70 0.53
C ALA A 159 -7.92 6.18 0.89
N LEU A 160 -7.69 6.50 2.17
CA LEU A 160 -7.29 7.85 2.60
C LEU A 160 -5.89 8.22 2.08
N GLY A 161 -4.92 7.32 2.27
CA GLY A 161 -3.54 7.51 1.85
C GLY A 161 -3.28 7.25 0.37
N ASP A 162 -4.26 6.68 -0.35
CA ASP A 162 -4.16 6.33 -1.76
C ASP A 162 -4.42 7.55 -2.66
N THR A 163 -3.38 8.36 -2.78
CA THR A 163 -3.34 9.50 -3.69
C THR A 163 -2.90 9.02 -5.07
N ILE A 164 -3.29 9.74 -6.13
CA ILE A 164 -2.99 9.37 -7.54
C ILE A 164 -1.48 9.07 -7.76
N TRP A 165 -0.59 9.60 -6.92
CA TRP A 165 0.86 9.52 -7.12
C TRP A 165 1.61 8.77 -6.00
N HIS A 166 0.95 8.45 -4.89
CA HIS A 166 1.62 7.83 -3.76
C HIS A 166 0.65 7.10 -2.84
N GLY A 167 1.08 5.94 -2.35
CA GLY A 167 0.35 5.12 -1.40
C GLY A 167 1.23 3.96 -0.95
N VAL A 168 1.67 3.99 0.31
CA VAL A 168 2.58 2.99 0.89
C VAL A 168 1.99 2.44 2.19
N ALA A 169 2.03 1.13 2.34
CA ALA A 169 1.71 0.43 3.57
C ALA A 169 2.86 -0.52 3.92
N ALA A 170 3.32 -0.52 5.16
CA ALA A 170 4.42 -1.35 5.61
C ALA A 170 4.04 -2.13 6.87
N VAL A 171 4.01 -3.45 6.78
CA VAL A 171 3.87 -4.34 7.92
C VAL A 171 5.25 -4.55 8.54
N CYS A 172 5.37 -4.17 9.81
CA CYS A 172 6.60 -4.14 10.58
C CYS A 172 6.47 -5.02 11.82
N GLN A 173 7.57 -5.69 12.20
CA GLN A 173 7.63 -6.53 13.39
C GLN A 173 8.52 -5.88 14.46
N PRO A 174 7.99 -4.96 15.28
CA PRO A 174 8.78 -4.29 16.29
C PRO A 174 9.24 -5.28 17.38
N ALA A 175 10.36 -4.96 18.03
CA ALA A 175 10.90 -5.76 19.13
C ALA A 175 10.02 -5.70 20.41
N GLU A 176 9.30 -4.60 20.58
CA GLU A 176 8.38 -4.34 21.68
C GLU A 176 7.07 -3.76 21.12
N PRO A 177 5.92 -3.91 21.82
CA PRO A 177 4.69 -3.26 21.40
C PRO A 177 4.88 -1.75 21.24
N VAL A 178 4.38 -1.19 20.13
CA VAL A 178 4.47 0.25 19.83
C VAL A 178 3.09 0.88 19.83
N SER A 179 3.03 2.12 20.30
CA SER A 179 1.85 2.98 20.21
C SER A 179 2.11 4.16 19.27
N LYS A 180 1.04 4.86 18.90
CA LYS A 180 1.10 6.08 18.09
C LYS A 180 1.99 7.17 18.71
N SER A 181 1.96 7.31 20.03
CA SER A 181 2.84 8.27 20.73
C SER A 181 4.30 7.90 20.61
N ASP A 182 4.64 6.60 20.68
CA ASP A 182 6.02 6.13 20.58
C ASP A 182 6.61 6.41 19.18
N LEU A 183 5.76 6.35 18.15
CA LEU A 183 6.13 6.55 16.74
C LEU A 183 6.15 8.01 16.29
N SER A 184 5.77 8.97 17.15
CA SER A 184 5.67 10.39 16.79
C SER A 184 7.01 11.11 16.57
N SER A 185 8.13 10.38 16.60
CA SER A 185 9.47 10.90 16.29
C SER A 185 10.05 10.25 15.04
N PRO A 186 10.83 10.99 14.22
CA PRO A 186 11.45 10.43 13.01
C PRO A 186 12.30 9.20 13.29
N ASP A 187 13.05 9.20 14.39
CA ASP A 187 13.94 8.09 14.73
C ASP A 187 13.17 6.83 15.16
N ALA A 188 12.03 6.99 15.85
CA ALA A 188 11.19 5.84 16.19
C ALA A 188 10.54 5.23 14.94
N LEU A 189 10.01 6.06 14.04
CA LEU A 189 9.45 5.60 12.77
C LEU A 189 10.51 4.88 11.91
N ARG A 190 11.74 5.43 11.83
CA ARG A 190 12.84 4.77 11.12
C ARG A 190 13.21 3.42 11.73
N ARG A 191 13.28 3.32 13.06
CA ARG A 191 13.53 2.04 13.75
C ARG A 191 12.45 1.02 13.44
N LEU A 192 11.19 1.43 13.43
CA LEU A 192 10.08 0.56 13.04
C LEU A 192 10.20 0.11 11.58
N ALA A 193 10.45 1.03 10.65
CA ALA A 193 10.61 0.73 9.22
C ALA A 193 11.71 -0.31 8.94
N ARG A 194 12.81 -0.32 9.71
CA ARG A 194 13.87 -1.34 9.61
C ARG A 194 13.38 -2.76 9.92
N SER A 195 12.30 -2.88 10.69
CA SER A 195 11.67 -4.16 11.03
C SER A 195 10.59 -4.60 10.04
N VAL A 196 10.45 -3.91 8.89
CA VAL A 196 9.48 -4.28 7.85
C VAL A 196 9.67 -5.74 7.40
N ILE A 197 8.58 -6.48 7.41
CA ILE A 197 8.48 -7.85 6.90
C ILE A 197 7.87 -7.88 5.50
N GLU A 198 6.94 -6.96 5.23
CA GLU A 198 6.30 -6.78 3.94
C GLU A 198 5.86 -5.33 3.77
N LEU A 199 6.01 -4.79 2.57
CA LEU A 199 5.45 -3.50 2.18
C LEU A 199 4.67 -3.61 0.89
N SER A 200 3.77 -2.66 0.68
CA SER A 200 2.86 -2.57 -0.44
C SER A 200 2.82 -1.15 -0.98
N CYS A 201 3.10 -0.98 -2.26
CA CYS A 201 3.02 0.29 -2.98
C CYS A 201 1.80 0.25 -3.93
N THR A 202 0.88 1.22 -3.86
CA THR A 202 -0.18 1.34 -4.87
C THR A 202 0.43 1.58 -6.25
N ALA A 203 -0.12 0.97 -7.29
CA ALA A 203 0.11 1.38 -8.67
C ALA A 203 -0.41 2.82 -8.91
N TYR A 204 0.19 3.58 -9.84
CA TYR A 204 -0.22 4.96 -10.13
C TYR A 204 -1.63 5.06 -10.72
N ASP A 205 -2.05 4.02 -11.44
CA ASP A 205 -3.42 3.87 -11.94
C ASP A 205 -4.45 3.57 -10.83
N ARG A 206 -4.00 3.31 -9.60
CA ARG A 206 -4.78 2.90 -8.41
C ARG A 206 -5.53 1.57 -8.55
N GLU A 207 -5.30 0.85 -9.64
CA GLU A 207 -5.99 -0.38 -9.95
C GLU A 207 -5.39 -1.56 -9.20
N GLY A 208 -4.06 -1.57 -9.07
CA GLY A 208 -3.30 -2.63 -8.43
C GLY A 208 -2.30 -2.12 -7.39
N PHE A 209 -1.42 -3.03 -6.96
CA PHE A 209 -0.35 -2.73 -6.03
C PHE A 209 0.82 -3.70 -6.22
N VAL A 210 2.01 -3.26 -5.83
CA VAL A 210 3.24 -4.07 -5.86
C VAL A 210 3.74 -4.24 -4.44
N ASN A 211 3.96 -5.49 -4.03
CA ASN A 211 4.50 -5.81 -2.72
C ASN A 211 5.97 -6.21 -2.83
N TRP A 212 6.70 -5.90 -1.78
CA TRP A 212 8.00 -6.49 -1.50
C TRP A 212 7.91 -7.18 -0.13
N ARG A 213 8.35 -8.44 -0.06
CA ARG A 213 8.41 -9.21 1.18
C ARG A 213 9.84 -9.64 1.47
N ARG A 214 10.31 -9.39 2.69
CA ARG A 214 11.64 -9.79 3.17
C ARG A 214 11.76 -11.33 3.18
N VAL A 215 12.92 -11.84 2.78
CA VAL A 215 13.27 -13.28 2.79
C VAL A 215 14.44 -13.53 3.74
#